data_AF-A0A920M861-F1
#
_entry.id   AF-A0A920M861-F1
#
_cell.length_a   1.000
_cell.length_b   1.000
_cell.length_c   1.000
_cell.angle_alpha   90.00
_cell.angle_beta   90.00
_cell.angle_gamma   90.00
#
_symmetry.space_group_name_H-M   'P 1'
#
loop_
_entity.id
_entity.type
_entity.pdbx_description
1 polymer ?
#
loop_
_entity_poly.entity_id
_entity_poly.type
_entity_poly.pdbx_seq_one_letter_code
_entity_poly.pdbx_strand_id
1 'polypeptide(L)' 'MSHASTVSPVDDDQRFYLESRGIPTESVDQLIVQGFLNEVVQKLPIESVNNTILQMLLAKQQSGGL' A
#
# COMPACT_ATOMS: atom_id res chain seq x y z
N MET A 1 -24.73 10.94 12.20
CA MET A 1 -23.61 11.12 11.25
C MET A 1 -22.36 10.59 11.91
N SER A 2 -21.83 9.47 11.42
CA SER A 2 -20.60 8.85 11.92
C SER A 2 -19.52 9.03 10.86
N HIS A 3 -18.40 9.64 11.23
CA HIS A 3 -17.17 9.64 10.43
C HIS A 3 -16.17 8.81 11.23
N ALA A 4 -15.91 7.59 10.79
CA ALA A 4 -14.84 6.77 11.36
C ALA A 4 -13.61 6.93 10.49
N SER A 5 -12.49 7.27 11.12
CA SER A 5 -11.16 7.24 10.51
C SER A 5 -10.32 6.29 11.34
N THR A 6 -9.62 5.37 10.69
CA THR A 6 -8.75 4.38 11.34
C THR A 6 -7.32 4.63 10.91
N VAL A 7 -6.43 4.77 11.89
CA VAL A 7 -4.98 4.71 11.67
C VAL A 7 -4.54 3.36 12.20
N SER A 8 -4.03 2.51 11.32
CA SER A 8 -3.53 1.19 11.66
C SER A 8 -2.10 1.08 11.16
N PRO A 9 -1.17 0.62 12.02
CA PRO A 9 0.15 0.18 11.56
C PRO A 9 0.04 -0.93 10.52
N VAL A 10 1.13 -1.16 9.78
CA VAL A 10 1.26 -2.37 8.97
C VAL A 10 1.19 -3.59 9.89
N ASP A 11 0.43 -4.60 9.47
CA ASP A 11 0.20 -5.82 10.26
C ASP A 11 1.44 -6.74 10.20
N ASP A 12 2.02 -7.01 11.38
CA ASP A 12 3.20 -7.86 11.51
C ASP A 12 2.95 -9.30 11.05
N ASP A 13 1.71 -9.80 11.14
CA ASP A 13 1.36 -11.13 10.66
C ASP A 13 1.43 -11.20 9.13
N GLN A 14 1.02 -10.13 8.44
CA GLN A 14 1.16 -10.03 6.98
C GLN A 14 2.62 -9.97 6.56
N ARG A 15 3.45 -9.24 7.32
CA ARG A 15 4.88 -9.16 7.09
C ARG A 15 5.53 -10.53 7.23
N PHE A 16 5.31 -11.20 8.36
CA PHE A 16 5.82 -12.55 8.61
C PHE A 16 5.36 -13.56 7.54
N TYR A 17 4.11 -13.48 7.10
CA TYR A 17 3.60 -14.35 6.04
C TYR A 17 4.35 -14.18 4.72
N LEU A 18 4.58 -12.92 4.30
CA LEU A 18 5.29 -12.61 3.06
C LEU A 18 6.77 -13.02 3.14
N GLU A 19 7.43 -12.74 4.26
CA GLU A 19 8.82 -13.16 4.50
C GLU A 19 8.95 -14.69 4.50
N SER A 20 8.00 -15.40 5.12
CA SER A 20 7.95 -16.87 5.12
C SER A 20 7.79 -17.47 3.72
N ARG A 21 7.32 -16.68 2.74
CA ARG A 21 7.25 -17.05 1.32
C ARG A 21 8.54 -16.72 0.55
N GLY A 22 9.57 -16.22 1.22
CA GLY A 22 10.86 -15.89 0.63
C GLY A 22 10.93 -14.48 0.04
N ILE A 23 9.98 -13.59 0.38
CA ILE A 23 10.04 -12.19 -0.05
C ILE A 23 11.07 -11.45 0.82
N PRO A 24 12.00 -10.67 0.22
CA PRO A 24 12.98 -9.91 0.97
C PRO A 24 12.33 -8.87 1.89
N THR A 25 12.72 -8.82 3.16
CA THR A 25 12.21 -7.87 4.18
C THR A 25 12.15 -6.42 3.69
N GLU A 26 13.18 -5.99 2.96
CA GLU A 26 13.28 -4.65 2.36
C GLU A 26 12.15 -4.31 1.36
N SER A 27 11.49 -5.32 0.79
CA SER A 27 10.40 -5.18 -0.17
C SER A 27 9.02 -5.47 0.41
N VAL A 28 8.93 -6.05 1.60
CA VAL A 28 7.65 -6.51 2.19
C VAL A 28 6.73 -5.34 2.49
N ASP A 29 7.23 -4.29 3.14
CA ASP A 29 6.41 -3.12 3.48
C ASP A 29 5.89 -2.42 2.22
N GLN A 30 6.74 -2.34 1.19
CA GLN A 30 6.35 -1.76 -0.09
C GLN A 30 5.22 -2.57 -0.74
N LEU A 31 5.30 -3.90 -0.70
CA LEU A 31 4.26 -4.78 -1.24
C LEU A 31 2.93 -4.68 -0.48
N ILE A 32 2.98 -4.59 0.86
CA ILE A 32 1.77 -4.43 1.69
C ILE A 32 1.10 -3.08 1.38
N VAL A 33 1.88 -1.98 1.39
CA VAL A 33 1.36 -0.64 1.07
C VAL A 33 0.84 -0.58 -0.36
N GLN A 34 1.55 -1.17 -1.32
CA GLN A 34 1.12 -1.22 -2.71
C GLN A 34 -0.20 -1.99 -2.87
N GLY A 35 -0.36 -3.14 -2.21
CA GLY A 35 -1.60 -3.91 -2.22
C GLY A 35 -2.79 -3.12 -1.69
N PHE A 36 -2.60 -2.43 -0.57
CA PHE A 36 -3.60 -1.55 0.03
C PHE A 36 -3.99 -0.40 -0.93
N LEU A 37 -3.02 0.32 -1.48
CA LEU A 37 -3.26 1.44 -2.38
C LEU A 37 -3.92 0.99 -3.69
N ASN A 38 -3.55 -0.18 -4.21
CA ASN A 38 -4.10 -0.71 -5.44
C ASN A 38 -5.61 -0.96 -5.32
N GLU A 39 -6.10 -1.46 -4.18
CA GLU A 39 -7.54 -1.65 -3.96
C GLU A 39 -8.32 -0.33 -4.00
N VAL A 40 -7.73 0.75 -3.47
CA VAL A 40 -8.34 2.09 -3.49
C VAL A 40 -8.31 2.67 -4.91
N VAL A 41 -7.17 2.57 -5.59
CA VAL A 41 -6.98 3.10 -6.94
C VAL A 41 -7.90 2.40 -7.95
N GLN A 42 -8.09 1.08 -7.83
CA GLN A 42 -8.98 0.34 -8.72
C GLN A 42 -10.46 0.74 -8.60
N LYS A 43 -10.87 1.39 -7.51
CA LYS A 43 -12.24 1.91 -7.33
C LYS A 43 -12.45 3.27 -8.00
N LEU A 44 -11.40 3.89 -8.54
CA LEU A 44 -11.52 5.19 -9.21
C LEU A 44 -12.25 5.03 -10.56
N PRO A 45 -13.15 5.96 -10.90
CA PRO A 45 -14.02 5.85 -12.08
C PRO A 45 -13.28 6.05 -13.42
N ILE A 46 -12.03 6.52 -13.39
CA ILE A 46 -11.26 6.85 -14.59
C ILE A 46 -10.03 5.94 -14.63
N GLU A 47 -10.12 4.83 -15.35
CA GLU A 47 -9.03 3.85 -15.42
C GLU A 47 -7.74 4.42 -16.02
N SER A 48 -7.85 5.39 -16.93
CA SER A 48 -6.70 5.99 -17.61
C SER A 48 -5.74 6.72 -16.67
N VAL A 49 -6.20 7.13 -15.48
CA VAL A 49 -5.36 7.80 -14.48
C VAL A 49 -4.88 6.86 -13.37
N ASN A 50 -5.41 5.63 -13.28
CA ASN A 50 -5.11 4.70 -12.19
C ASN A 50 -3.61 4.41 -12.09
N ASN A 51 -2.98 4.08 -13.23
CA ASN A 51 -1.53 3.82 -13.27
C ASN A 51 -0.73 5.06 -12.86
N THR A 52 -1.10 6.24 -13.35
CA THR A 52 -0.42 7.49 -13.01
C THR A 52 -0.52 7.80 -11.51
N ILE A 53 -1.71 7.65 -10.93
CA ILE A 53 -1.95 7.89 -9.50
C ILE A 53 -1.19 6.86 -8.65
N LEU A 54 -1.24 5.58 -9.02
CA LEU A 54 -0.53 4.53 -8.29
C LEU A 54 0.99 4.80 -8.29
N GLN A 55 1.57 5.16 -9.44
CA GLN A 55 2.99 5.50 -9.54
C GLN A 55 3.36 6.71 -8.67
N MET A 56 2.54 7.77 -8.68
CA MET A 56 2.75 8.95 -7.82
C MET A 56 2.69 8.60 -6.33
N LEU A 57 1.75 7.75 -5.92
CA LEU A 57 1.60 7.33 -4.53
C LEU A 57 2.79 6.48 -4.06
N LEU A 58 3.26 5.55 -4.90
CA LEU A 58 4.43 4.72 -4.59
C LEU A 58 5.72 5.57 -4.52
N ALA A 59 5.91 6.52 -5.44
CA ALA A 59 7.04 7.46 -5.38
C ALA A 59 7.03 8.32 -4.11
N LYS A 60 5.84 8.71 -3.64
CA LYS A 60 5.69 9.46 -2.39
C LYS A 60 6.06 8.62 -1.17
N GLN A 61 5.74 7.33 -1.16
CA GLN A 61 6.10 6.42 -0.07
C GLN A 61 7.63 6.34 0.13
N GLN A 62 8.40 6.32 -0.96
CA GLN A 62 9.87 6.30 -0.89
C GLN A 62 10.50 7.63 -0.42
N SER A 63 9.77 8.74 -0.60
CA SER A 63 10.24 10.09 -0.22
C SER A 63 9.89 10.47 1.22
N GLY A 64 8.97 9.73 1.85
CA GLY A 64 8.41 10.02 3.16
C GLY A 64 8.70 8.92 4.18
N GLY A 65 9.92 8.39 4.19
CA GLY A 65 10.40 7.54 5.29
C GLY A 65 10.31 8.32 6.60
N LEU A 66 9.52 7.82 7.54
CA LEU A 66 9.53 8.22 8.96
C LEU A 66 10.86 7.83 9.60
#